data_AF-A0A1F9A5F4-F1
#
_entry.id   AF-A0A1F9A5F4-F1
#
_cell.length_a   1.000
_cell.length_b   1.000
_cell.length_c   1.000
_cell.angle_alpha   90.00
_cell.angle_beta   90.00
_cell.angle_gamma   90.00
#
_symmetry.space_group_name_H-M   'P 1'
#
loop_
_entity.id
_entity.type
_entity.pdbx_description
1 polymer ?
#
loop_
_entity_poly.entity_id
_entity_poly.type
_entity_poly.pdbx_seq_one_letter_code
_entity_poly.pdbx_strand_id
1 'polypeptide(L)'
;MVIKKTTCPVEATINLIGNKWKVLIMRELFKGTKRFGALFRSEGLAGISQKMLTQQLRQMEEDGIVVRTVYPEVPSRVEYCLTDLGRSLKPILDAMDQWGNNYIEERGSSEGGSIMNREETVAFLDAYFAALQKGEIEKIPLAADVTLTGPMGGPLKGEPVVRALLVRVSQSFRNIKLVVRRHVIDGEHACSMFDMILPTGETVAFLDYFHIVDGKIKWLQPFYDPRPMQEVWGWAEAERPANKTASPRRMPATGR
;
A
#
# COMPACT_ATOMS: atom_id res chain seq x y z
N MET A 1 -36.27 9.54 1.89
CA MET A 1 -34.95 9.31 1.26
C MET A 1 -34.86 10.20 0.04
N VAL A 2 -34.03 11.24 0.06
CA VAL A 2 -33.86 12.11 -1.11
C VAL A 2 -32.92 11.38 -2.06
N ILE A 3 -33.45 10.84 -3.15
CA ILE A 3 -32.63 10.41 -4.27
C ILE A 3 -31.96 11.68 -4.80
N LYS A 4 -30.70 11.91 -4.43
CA LYS A 4 -29.86 12.89 -5.12
C LYS A 4 -29.82 12.38 -6.55
N LYS A 5 -30.49 13.10 -7.46
CA LYS A 5 -30.64 12.74 -8.88
C LYS A 5 -29.25 12.68 -9.49
N THR A 6 -28.60 11.54 -9.36
CA THR A 6 -27.33 11.26 -10.00
C THR A 6 -27.68 11.08 -11.47
N THR A 7 -27.36 12.10 -12.26
CA THR A 7 -27.61 12.12 -13.70
C THR A 7 -26.76 11.11 -14.45
N CYS A 8 -25.75 10.52 -13.79
CA CYS A 8 -24.88 9.50 -14.32
C CYS A 8 -25.35 8.09 -13.89
N PRO A 9 -25.81 7.24 -14.82
CA PRO A 9 -26.20 5.85 -14.53
C PRO A 9 -25.07 5.02 -13.92
N VAL A 10 -23.81 5.27 -14.32
CA VAL A 10 -22.64 4.59 -13.76
C VAL A 10 -22.45 4.93 -12.29
N GLU A 11 -22.62 6.21 -11.93
CA GLU A 11 -22.53 6.67 -10.55
C GLU A 11 -23.63 6.03 -9.68
N ALA A 12 -24.84 5.88 -10.21
CA ALA A 12 -25.92 5.18 -9.52
C ALA A 12 -25.54 3.72 -9.19
N THR A 13 -24.94 3.00 -10.14
CA THR A 13 -24.43 1.64 -9.91
C THR A 13 -23.31 1.63 -8.87
N ILE A 14 -22.33 2.53 -8.98
CA ILE A 14 -21.22 2.63 -8.01
C ILE A 14 -21.73 2.95 -6.61
N ASN A 15 -22.71 3.83 -6.46
CA ASN A 15 -23.30 4.13 -5.15
C ASN A 15 -24.02 2.92 -4.55
N LEU A 16 -24.63 2.10 -5.41
CA LEU A 16 -25.35 0.89 -4.99
C LEU A 16 -24.38 -0.21 -4.53
N ILE A 17 -23.33 -0.52 -5.31
CA ILE A 17 -22.46 -1.69 -5.10
C ILE A 17 -20.98 -1.39 -4.85
N GLY A 18 -20.55 -0.13 -4.84
CA GLY A 18 -19.14 0.29 -4.76
C GLY A 18 -18.44 0.02 -3.42
N ASN A 19 -19.13 -0.61 -2.45
CA ASN A 19 -18.51 -1.12 -1.25
C ASN A 19 -17.98 -2.55 -1.49
N LYS A 20 -16.69 -2.78 -1.25
CA LYS A 20 -16.02 -4.09 -1.34
C LYS A 20 -16.88 -5.25 -0.80
N TRP A 21 -17.45 -5.08 0.39
CA TRP A 21 -18.17 -6.15 1.06
C TRP A 21 -19.50 -6.47 0.41
N LYS A 22 -20.23 -5.49 -0.15
CA LYS A 22 -21.47 -5.77 -0.89
C LYS A 22 -21.21 -6.70 -2.07
N VAL A 23 -20.16 -6.41 -2.84
CA VAL A 23 -19.72 -7.23 -3.98
C VAL A 23 -19.41 -8.67 -3.54
N LEU A 24 -18.61 -8.84 -2.48
CA LEU A 24 -18.24 -10.16 -1.99
C LEU A 24 -19.43 -10.93 -1.38
N ILE A 25 -20.34 -10.25 -0.67
CA ILE A 25 -21.57 -10.85 -0.13
C ILE A 25 -22.47 -11.32 -1.27
N MET A 26 -22.66 -10.49 -2.31
CA MET A 26 -23.42 -10.90 -3.50
C MET A 26 -22.81 -12.15 -4.13
N ARG A 27 -21.49 -12.20 -4.32
CA ARG A 27 -20.79 -13.38 -4.86
C ARG A 27 -21.10 -14.65 -4.05
N GLU A 28 -21.14 -14.56 -2.72
CA GLU A 28 -21.51 -15.70 -1.88
C GLU A 28 -22.99 -16.08 -1.98
N LEU A 29 -23.88 -15.09 -2.13
CA LEU A 29 -25.32 -15.32 -2.27
C LEU A 29 -25.74 -15.78 -3.68
N PHE A 30 -24.92 -15.55 -4.71
CA PHE A 30 -25.10 -16.16 -6.03
C PHE A 30 -24.96 -17.69 -5.98
N LYS A 31 -24.20 -18.22 -5.00
CA LYS A 31 -24.08 -19.67 -4.74
C LYS A 31 -25.32 -20.24 -4.03
N GLY A 32 -26.30 -19.42 -3.71
CA GLY A 32 -27.56 -19.81 -3.05
C GLY A 32 -27.80 -19.08 -1.73
N THR A 33 -28.98 -19.33 -1.16
CA THR A 33 -29.42 -18.77 0.12
C THR A 33 -28.47 -19.16 1.26
N LYS A 34 -28.14 -18.20 2.14
CA LYS A 34 -27.21 -18.43 3.26
C LYS A 34 -27.74 -17.85 4.57
N ARG A 35 -27.41 -18.50 5.68
CA ARG A 35 -27.53 -17.93 7.04
C ARG A 35 -26.38 -16.98 7.33
N PHE A 36 -26.56 -16.06 8.28
CA PHE A 36 -25.50 -15.13 8.72
C PHE A 36 -24.19 -15.86 9.07
N GLY A 37 -24.26 -16.91 9.88
CA GLY A 37 -23.06 -17.65 10.29
C GLY A 37 -22.34 -18.36 9.15
N ALA A 38 -23.07 -18.76 8.10
CA ALA A 38 -22.47 -19.35 6.90
C ALA A 38 -21.77 -18.29 6.05
N LEU A 39 -22.36 -17.10 5.91
CA LEU A 39 -21.70 -15.96 5.25
C LEU A 39 -20.45 -15.54 6.03
N PHE A 40 -20.56 -15.35 7.34
CA PHE A 40 -19.44 -14.90 8.18
C PHE A 40 -18.24 -15.85 8.16
N ARG A 41 -18.49 -17.16 8.00
CA ARG A 41 -17.43 -18.17 7.90
C ARG A 41 -16.99 -18.50 6.47
N SER A 42 -17.62 -17.90 5.45
CA SER A 42 -17.21 -18.15 4.07
C SER A 42 -15.81 -17.60 3.84
N GLU A 43 -14.96 -18.40 3.20
CA GLU A 43 -13.61 -17.98 2.76
C GLU A 43 -13.68 -16.73 1.88
N GLY A 44 -14.76 -16.59 1.10
CA GLY A 44 -14.99 -15.44 0.25
C GLY A 44 -15.21 -14.12 0.99
N LEU A 45 -15.39 -14.16 2.31
CA LEU A 45 -15.59 -13.02 3.20
C LEU A 45 -14.54 -12.95 4.31
N ALA A 46 -13.40 -13.63 4.15
CA ALA A 46 -12.30 -13.59 5.10
C ALA A 46 -11.91 -12.13 5.45
N GLY A 47 -11.78 -11.86 6.75
CA GLY A 47 -11.43 -10.53 7.29
C GLY A 47 -12.62 -9.57 7.52
N ILE A 48 -13.86 -9.94 7.16
CA ILE A 48 -15.03 -9.13 7.53
C ILE A 48 -15.30 -9.25 9.04
N SER A 49 -15.61 -8.13 9.71
CA SER A 49 -16.10 -8.18 11.09
C SER A 49 -17.61 -8.48 11.14
N GLN A 50 -18.12 -9.06 12.22
CA GLN A 50 -19.56 -9.31 12.38
C GLN A 50 -20.38 -8.03 12.29
N LYS A 51 -19.87 -6.93 12.87
CA LYS A 51 -20.49 -5.61 12.81
C LYS A 51 -20.59 -5.12 11.36
N MET A 52 -19.51 -5.26 10.59
CA MET A 52 -19.49 -4.86 9.18
C MET A 52 -20.45 -5.71 8.35
N LEU A 53 -20.43 -7.05 8.49
CA LEU A 53 -21.36 -7.93 7.78
C LEU A 53 -22.83 -7.57 8.07
N THR A 54 -23.16 -7.32 9.34
CA THR A 54 -24.50 -6.88 9.74
C THR A 54 -24.90 -5.57 9.08
N GLN A 55 -23.99 -4.58 9.08
CA GLN A 55 -24.24 -3.28 8.45
C GLN A 55 -24.47 -3.42 6.95
N GLN A 56 -23.65 -4.22 6.26
CA GLN A 56 -23.76 -4.40 4.81
C GLN A 56 -25.03 -5.15 4.43
N LEU A 57 -25.40 -6.22 5.15
CA LEU A 57 -26.65 -6.94 4.89
C LEU A 57 -27.88 -6.05 5.08
N ARG A 58 -27.91 -5.20 6.13
CA ARG A 58 -28.98 -4.23 6.33
C ARG A 58 -29.06 -3.21 5.20
N GLN A 59 -27.92 -2.65 4.79
CA GLN A 59 -27.89 -1.70 3.68
C GLN A 59 -28.34 -2.36 2.37
N MET A 60 -27.90 -3.59 2.11
CA MET A 60 -28.32 -4.33 0.92
C MET A 60 -29.80 -4.71 0.93
N GLU A 61 -30.39 -4.89 2.12
CA GLU A 61 -31.85 -5.07 2.30
C GLU A 61 -32.59 -3.77 2.02
N GLU A 62 -32.14 -2.64 2.57
CA GLU A 62 -32.70 -1.30 2.31
C GLU A 62 -32.61 -0.90 0.84
N ASP A 63 -31.50 -1.25 0.17
CA ASP A 63 -31.26 -1.01 -1.25
C ASP A 63 -32.00 -2.01 -2.16
N GLY A 64 -32.70 -2.99 -1.59
CA GLY A 64 -33.48 -3.99 -2.32
C GLY A 64 -32.65 -5.04 -3.07
N ILE A 65 -31.36 -5.20 -2.74
CA ILE A 65 -30.45 -6.19 -3.34
C ILE A 65 -30.62 -7.57 -2.70
N VAL A 66 -30.89 -7.60 -1.39
CA VAL A 66 -31.02 -8.82 -0.59
C VAL A 66 -32.37 -8.83 0.10
N VAL A 67 -32.99 -10.00 0.19
CA VAL A 67 -34.13 -10.24 1.07
C VAL A 67 -33.68 -11.01 2.29
N ARG A 68 -34.14 -10.58 3.47
CA ARG A 68 -33.93 -11.23 4.75
C ARG A 68 -35.20 -11.97 5.16
N THR A 69 -35.15 -13.29 5.20
CA THR A 69 -36.28 -14.13 5.61
C THR A 69 -36.06 -14.66 7.03
N VAL A 70 -37.02 -14.41 7.91
CA VAL A 70 -37.03 -14.92 9.29
C VAL A 70 -37.94 -16.13 9.34
N TYR A 71 -37.40 -17.26 9.79
CA TYR A 71 -38.14 -18.48 10.06
C TYR A 71 -38.39 -18.58 11.57
N PRO A 72 -39.65 -18.47 12.03
CA PRO A 72 -40.00 -18.57 13.44
C PRO A 72 -40.05 -20.05 13.88
N GLU A 73 -38.90 -20.71 13.83
CA GLU A 73 -38.67 -22.06 14.33
C GLU A 73 -37.80 -22.03 15.60
N VAL A 74 -37.59 -23.18 16.27
CA VAL A 74 -36.69 -23.28 17.43
C VAL A 74 -35.51 -24.19 17.06
N PRO A 75 -34.26 -23.68 17.07
CA PRO A 75 -33.86 -22.28 17.23
C PRO A 75 -34.20 -21.44 15.99
N SER A 76 -34.50 -20.15 16.19
CA SER A 76 -34.90 -19.28 15.07
C SER A 76 -33.79 -19.15 14.03
N ARG A 77 -34.18 -19.15 12.75
CA ARG A 77 -33.26 -19.08 11.62
C ARG A 77 -33.55 -17.84 10.79
N VAL A 78 -32.47 -17.18 10.38
CA VAL A 78 -32.51 -16.05 9.46
C VAL A 78 -31.69 -16.42 8.24
N GLU A 79 -32.27 -16.22 7.08
CA GLU A 79 -31.65 -16.46 5.78
C GLU A 79 -31.62 -15.20 4.94
N TYR A 80 -30.61 -15.13 4.08
CA TYR A 80 -30.40 -14.06 3.12
C TYR A 80 -30.31 -14.67 1.73
N CYS A 81 -31.02 -14.09 0.77
CA CYS A 81 -30.88 -14.41 -0.64
C CYS A 81 -30.98 -13.15 -1.50
N LEU A 82 -30.47 -13.22 -2.73
CA LEU A 82 -30.57 -12.13 -3.69
C LEU A 82 -32.01 -11.98 -4.18
N THR A 83 -32.48 -10.74 -4.24
CA THR A 83 -33.71 -10.35 -4.95
C THR A 83 -33.47 -10.42 -6.47
N ASP A 84 -34.52 -10.21 -7.27
CA ASP A 84 -34.37 -10.10 -8.73
C ASP A 84 -33.47 -8.93 -9.13
N LEU A 85 -33.55 -7.80 -8.41
CA LEU A 85 -32.63 -6.68 -8.57
C LEU A 85 -31.18 -7.10 -8.26
N GLY A 86 -30.96 -7.78 -7.14
CA GLY A 86 -29.63 -8.29 -6.77
C GLY A 86 -29.07 -9.28 -7.80
N ARG A 87 -29.92 -10.13 -8.37
CA ARG A 87 -29.56 -11.08 -9.44
C ARG A 87 -29.23 -10.37 -10.75
N SER A 88 -29.92 -9.28 -11.07
CA SER A 88 -29.68 -8.49 -12.29
C SER A 88 -28.28 -7.87 -12.36
N LEU A 89 -27.56 -7.79 -11.23
CA LEU A 89 -26.17 -7.31 -11.15
C LEU A 89 -25.13 -8.35 -11.58
N LYS A 90 -25.52 -9.62 -11.81
CA LYS A 90 -24.60 -10.71 -12.20
C LYS A 90 -23.70 -10.36 -13.39
N PRO A 91 -24.19 -9.78 -14.50
CA PRO A 91 -23.33 -9.46 -15.64
C PRO A 91 -22.23 -8.45 -15.32
N ILE A 92 -22.50 -7.52 -14.39
CA ILE A 92 -21.52 -6.53 -13.94
C ILE A 92 -20.42 -7.23 -13.12
N LEU A 93 -20.81 -8.13 -12.21
CA LEU A 93 -19.86 -8.91 -11.43
C LEU A 93 -19.00 -9.83 -12.30
N ASP A 94 -19.57 -10.42 -13.35
CA ASP A 94 -18.83 -11.26 -14.29
C ASP A 94 -17.82 -10.44 -15.10
N ALA A 95 -18.19 -9.24 -15.54
CA ALA A 95 -17.27 -8.33 -16.21
C ALA A 95 -16.14 -7.87 -15.27
N MET A 96 -16.44 -7.61 -13.99
CA MET A 96 -15.43 -7.29 -12.98
C MET A 96 -14.48 -8.47 -12.73
N ASP A 97 -15.00 -9.70 -12.68
CA ASP A 97 -14.20 -10.91 -12.48
C ASP A 97 -13.26 -11.15 -13.67
N GLN A 98 -13.79 -11.09 -14.90
CA GLN A 98 -13.00 -11.24 -16.12
C GLN A 98 -11.91 -10.17 -16.23
N TRP A 99 -12.28 -8.89 -16.05
CA TRP A 99 -11.31 -7.80 -16.09
C TRP A 99 -10.27 -7.93 -14.97
N GLY A 100 -10.71 -8.33 -13.76
CA GLY A 100 -9.83 -8.56 -12.63
C GLY A 100 -8.82 -9.68 -12.88
N ASN A 101 -9.25 -10.79 -13.48
CA ASN A 101 -8.37 -11.88 -13.89
C ASN A 101 -7.34 -11.39 -14.91
N ASN A 102 -7.77 -10.70 -15.96
CA ASN A 102 -6.83 -10.14 -16.95
C ASN A 102 -5.84 -9.15 -16.31
N TYR A 103 -6.31 -8.28 -15.41
CA TYR A 103 -5.45 -7.34 -14.70
C TYR A 103 -4.45 -8.03 -13.77
N ILE A 104 -4.87 -9.10 -13.09
CA ILE A 104 -4.00 -9.94 -12.28
C ILE A 104 -3.03 -10.73 -13.15
N GLU A 105 -3.45 -11.22 -14.33
CA GLU A 105 -2.59 -11.93 -15.28
C GLU A 105 -1.58 -11.00 -15.93
N GLU A 106 -1.97 -9.81 -16.40
CA GLU A 106 -1.08 -8.80 -16.97
C GLU A 106 -0.04 -8.30 -15.95
N ARG A 107 -0.40 -8.26 -14.66
CA ARG A 107 0.51 -7.86 -13.58
C ARG A 107 1.18 -9.04 -12.86
N GLY A 108 0.67 -10.25 -13.04
CA GLY A 108 1.21 -11.52 -12.55
C GLY A 108 2.07 -12.24 -13.60
N SER A 109 2.08 -11.73 -14.84
CA SER A 109 2.99 -12.14 -15.92
C SER A 109 4.29 -11.33 -15.94
N SER A 110 4.49 -10.39 -15.01
CA SER A 110 5.84 -9.96 -14.62
C SER A 110 6.35 -10.91 -13.53
N GLU A 111 7.04 -11.96 -13.98
CA GLU A 111 7.99 -12.84 -13.27
C GLU A 111 7.67 -13.17 -11.80
N GLY A 112 7.28 -14.41 -11.54
CA GLY A 112 7.15 -14.92 -10.18
C GLY A 112 8.51 -15.08 -9.49
N GLY A 113 8.80 -14.21 -8.54
CA GLY A 113 9.47 -14.61 -7.32
C GLY A 113 8.45 -14.79 -6.19
N SER A 114 8.72 -15.77 -5.33
CA SER A 114 7.92 -15.99 -4.13
C SER A 114 7.97 -14.73 -3.27
N ILE A 115 6.79 -14.20 -2.89
CA ILE A 115 6.69 -13.19 -1.83
C ILE A 115 7.40 -13.77 -0.60
N MET A 116 8.38 -13.02 -0.10
CA MET A 116 9.14 -13.43 1.08
C MET A 116 8.20 -13.58 2.28
N ASN A 117 8.39 -14.64 3.06
CA ASN A 117 7.67 -14.76 4.31
C ASN A 117 8.21 -13.74 5.34
N ARG A 118 7.51 -13.60 6.47
CA ARG A 118 7.88 -12.61 7.50
C ARG A 118 9.31 -12.82 8.04
N GLU A 119 9.72 -14.06 8.29
CA GLU A 119 11.04 -14.37 8.87
C GLU A 119 12.16 -14.05 7.88
N GLU A 120 11.97 -14.43 6.61
CA GLU A 120 12.88 -14.07 5.51
C GLU A 120 12.98 -12.54 5.37
N THR A 121 11.86 -11.83 5.46
CA THR A 121 11.82 -10.37 5.31
C THR A 121 12.52 -9.66 6.47
N VAL A 122 12.38 -10.16 7.70
CA VAL A 122 13.14 -9.64 8.86
C VAL A 122 14.64 -9.85 8.64
N ALA A 123 15.06 -11.07 8.28
CA ALA A 123 16.48 -11.38 8.04
C ALA A 123 17.08 -10.52 6.92
N PHE A 124 16.29 -10.25 5.87
CA PHE A 124 16.67 -9.35 4.78
C PHE A 124 16.90 -7.92 5.26
N LEU A 125 15.98 -7.37 6.06
CA LEU A 125 16.10 -5.99 6.56
C LEU A 125 17.26 -5.86 7.55
N ASP A 126 17.46 -6.85 8.43
CA ASP A 126 18.63 -6.90 9.32
C ASP A 126 19.94 -6.91 8.53
N ALA A 127 20.01 -7.71 7.45
CA ALA A 127 21.15 -7.75 6.55
C ALA A 127 21.36 -6.40 5.82
N TYR A 128 20.28 -5.74 5.39
CA TYR A 128 20.33 -4.40 4.81
C TYR A 128 20.96 -3.38 5.77
N PHE A 129 20.48 -3.30 7.02
CA PHE A 129 21.03 -2.36 8.00
C PHE A 129 22.48 -2.69 8.38
N ALA A 130 22.81 -3.98 8.49
CA ALA A 130 24.19 -4.41 8.72
C ALA A 130 25.12 -4.02 7.57
N ALA A 131 24.69 -4.22 6.31
CA ALA A 131 25.45 -3.81 5.13
C ALA A 131 25.63 -2.29 5.08
N LEU A 132 24.57 -1.53 5.37
CA LEU A 132 24.60 -0.07 5.39
C LEU A 132 25.57 0.46 6.45
N GLN A 133 25.58 -0.12 7.66
CA GLN A 133 26.48 0.29 8.74
C GLN A 133 27.94 -0.13 8.51
N LYS A 134 28.18 -1.27 7.84
CA LYS A 134 29.53 -1.73 7.49
C LYS A 134 30.07 -1.12 6.18
N GLY A 135 29.21 -0.45 5.41
CA GLY A 135 29.54 0.05 4.08
C GLY A 135 29.69 -1.03 3.01
N GLU A 136 29.10 -2.21 3.23
CA GLU A 136 29.09 -3.36 2.31
C GLU A 136 27.94 -3.24 1.30
N ILE A 137 27.84 -2.08 0.64
CA ILE A 137 26.67 -1.70 -0.15
C ILE A 137 26.46 -2.62 -1.35
N GLU A 138 27.52 -3.22 -1.89
CA GLU A 138 27.47 -4.25 -2.93
C GLU A 138 26.61 -5.47 -2.55
N LYS A 139 26.47 -5.77 -1.24
CA LYS A 139 25.64 -6.88 -0.75
C LYS A 139 24.16 -6.57 -0.70
N ILE A 140 23.78 -5.29 -0.83
CA ILE A 140 22.36 -4.88 -0.83
C ILE A 140 21.73 -5.25 -2.19
N PRO A 141 20.74 -6.15 -2.21
CA PRO A 141 20.09 -6.58 -3.43
C PRO A 141 19.09 -5.50 -3.88
N LEU A 142 19.42 -4.83 -4.98
CA LEU A 142 18.59 -3.80 -5.60
C LEU A 142 18.01 -4.34 -6.91
N ALA A 143 16.74 -4.05 -7.18
CA ALA A 143 16.14 -4.32 -8.48
C ALA A 143 16.73 -3.38 -9.55
N ALA A 144 16.80 -3.82 -10.80
CA ALA A 144 17.36 -3.00 -11.89
C ALA A 144 16.62 -1.65 -12.03
N ASP A 145 15.31 -1.65 -11.80
CA ASP A 145 14.40 -0.51 -11.86
C ASP A 145 14.14 0.16 -10.48
N VAL A 146 14.99 -0.10 -9.48
CA VAL A 146 14.83 0.44 -8.13
C VAL A 146 14.62 1.95 -8.12
N THR A 147 13.70 2.42 -7.27
CA THR A 147 13.46 3.83 -7.03
C THR A 147 13.81 4.20 -5.59
N LEU A 148 14.59 5.27 -5.39
CA LEU A 148 14.85 5.87 -4.09
C LEU A 148 14.23 7.27 -4.04
N THR A 149 13.39 7.53 -3.03
CA THR A 149 12.80 8.87 -2.81
C THR A 149 13.14 9.33 -1.41
N GLY A 150 13.95 10.37 -1.27
CA GLY A 150 14.34 10.93 0.03
C GLY A 150 13.82 12.35 0.24
N PRO A 151 13.88 12.88 1.47
CA PRO A 151 13.39 14.22 1.79
C PRO A 151 14.23 15.36 1.17
N MET A 152 15.42 15.06 0.66
CA MET A 152 16.40 16.04 0.18
C MET A 152 16.47 16.19 -1.36
N GLY A 153 15.64 15.45 -2.13
CA GLY A 153 15.70 15.48 -3.59
C GLY A 153 14.51 14.80 -4.29
N GLY A 154 14.50 14.85 -5.63
CA GLY A 154 13.53 14.11 -6.46
C GLY A 154 13.83 12.60 -6.50
N PRO A 155 12.91 11.78 -7.04
CA PRO A 155 13.10 10.34 -7.10
C PRO A 155 14.30 9.98 -7.97
N LEU A 156 15.24 9.21 -7.40
CA LEU A 156 16.32 8.57 -8.13
C LEU A 156 15.84 7.22 -8.64
N LYS A 157 16.08 6.92 -9.92
CA LYS A 157 15.64 5.68 -10.56
C LYS A 157 16.82 4.96 -11.19
N GLY A 158 16.84 3.64 -11.03
CA GLY A 158 17.84 2.76 -11.60
C GLY A 158 18.92 2.39 -10.59
N GLU A 159 19.30 1.11 -10.63
CA GLU A 159 20.23 0.48 -9.71
C GLU A 159 21.59 1.20 -9.58
N PRO A 160 22.27 1.62 -10.67
CA PRO A 160 23.60 2.23 -10.55
C PRO A 160 23.57 3.56 -9.79
N VAL A 161 22.52 4.37 -10.01
CA VAL A 161 22.36 5.70 -9.40
C VAL A 161 22.02 5.57 -7.92
N VAL A 162 21.10 4.66 -7.59
CA VAL A 162 20.73 4.38 -6.19
C VAL A 162 21.91 3.80 -5.42
N ARG A 163 22.65 2.84 -6.00
CA ARG A 163 23.84 2.26 -5.37
C ARG A 163 24.91 3.31 -5.10
N ALA A 164 25.19 4.19 -6.06
CA ALA A 164 26.18 5.26 -5.89
C ALA A 164 25.82 6.20 -4.74
N LEU A 165 24.53 6.54 -4.57
CA LEU A 165 24.07 7.32 -3.42
C LEU A 165 24.29 6.57 -2.11
N LEU A 166 23.88 5.29 -2.03
CA LEU A 166 24.03 4.49 -0.82
C LEU A 166 25.50 4.34 -0.41
N VAL A 167 26.43 4.16 -1.37
CA VAL A 167 27.88 4.16 -1.11
C VAL A 167 28.35 5.49 -0.53
N ARG A 168 27.85 6.63 -1.04
CA ARG A 168 28.20 7.95 -0.50
C ARG A 168 27.66 8.13 0.92
N VAL A 169 26.40 7.79 1.15
CA VAL A 169 25.74 7.91 2.47
C VAL A 169 26.42 7.00 3.51
N SER A 170 26.76 5.76 3.14
CA SER A 170 27.39 4.81 4.08
C SER A 170 28.78 5.24 4.54
N GLN A 171 29.48 6.11 3.80
CA GLN A 171 30.76 6.68 4.24
C GLN A 171 30.60 7.54 5.49
N SER A 172 29.47 8.25 5.62
CA SER A 172 29.14 9.02 6.82
C SER A 172 28.81 8.13 8.02
N PHE A 173 28.48 6.85 7.79
CA PHE A 173 27.99 5.96 8.84
C PHE A 173 29.07 5.23 9.63
N ARG A 174 30.36 5.41 9.28
CA ARG A 174 31.49 4.74 9.94
C ARG A 174 31.57 4.99 11.44
N ASN A 175 31.12 6.16 11.92
CA ASN A 175 31.15 6.56 13.33
C ASN A 175 29.75 6.79 13.92
N ILE A 176 28.73 6.21 13.29
CA ILE A 176 27.34 6.33 13.69
C ILE A 176 26.86 4.97 14.16
N LYS A 177 25.96 4.97 15.15
CA LYS A 177 25.25 3.76 15.53
C LYS A 177 23.83 3.78 14.97
N LEU A 178 23.47 2.77 14.18
CA LEU A 178 22.08 2.50 13.83
C LEU A 178 21.50 1.54 14.87
N VAL A 179 20.32 1.85 15.38
CA VAL A 179 19.59 1.02 16.33
C VAL A 179 18.20 0.75 15.80
N VAL A 180 18.01 -0.40 15.16
CA VAL A 180 16.70 -0.83 14.68
C VAL A 180 15.78 -1.10 15.88
N ARG A 181 14.62 -0.46 15.88
CA ARG A 181 13.59 -0.60 16.93
C ARG A 181 12.55 -1.63 16.55
N ARG A 182 12.10 -1.62 15.28
CA ARG A 182 10.99 -2.46 14.82
C ARG A 182 10.93 -2.56 13.31
N HIS A 183 10.59 -3.75 12.82
CA HIS A 183 10.07 -3.97 11.47
C HIS A 183 8.54 -4.17 11.49
N VAL A 184 7.85 -3.50 10.57
CA VAL A 184 6.44 -3.70 10.23
C VAL A 184 6.39 -4.23 8.81
N ILE A 185 5.73 -5.37 8.59
CA ILE A 185 5.78 -6.11 7.32
C ILE A 185 4.35 -6.48 6.93
N ASP A 186 4.01 -6.24 5.67
CA ASP A 186 2.74 -6.58 5.03
C ASP A 186 2.98 -6.96 3.56
N GLY A 187 3.05 -8.26 3.28
CA GLY A 187 3.39 -8.79 1.95
C GLY A 187 4.77 -8.32 1.49
N GLU A 188 4.83 -7.75 0.28
CA GLU A 188 6.03 -7.17 -0.33
C GLU A 188 6.46 -5.82 0.29
N HIS A 189 5.66 -5.27 1.20
CA HIS A 189 5.92 -3.97 1.80
C HIS A 189 6.44 -4.10 3.22
N ALA A 190 7.47 -3.33 3.55
CA ALA A 190 7.99 -3.26 4.89
C ALA A 190 8.36 -1.84 5.30
N CYS A 191 8.28 -1.58 6.59
CA CYS A 191 8.80 -0.36 7.21
C CYS A 191 9.73 -0.73 8.35
N SER A 192 10.84 -0.01 8.47
CA SER A 192 11.80 -0.17 9.56
C SER A 192 11.93 1.14 10.32
N MET A 193 11.60 1.10 11.61
CA MET A 193 11.86 2.20 12.53
C MET A 193 13.21 2.00 13.18
N PHE A 194 14.08 3.00 13.12
CA PHE A 194 15.40 2.94 13.74
C PHE A 194 15.87 4.31 14.20
N ASP A 195 16.79 4.30 15.15
CA ASP A 195 17.45 5.49 15.64
C ASP A 195 18.87 5.56 15.07
N MET A 196 19.24 6.72 14.57
CA MET A 196 20.60 7.05 14.16
C MET A 196 21.25 7.92 15.23
N ILE A 197 22.27 7.39 15.91
CA ILE A 197 23.02 8.13 16.94
C ILE A 197 24.22 8.80 16.28
N LEU A 198 24.15 10.13 16.17
CA LEU A 198 25.17 10.97 15.58
C LEU A 198 26.45 10.99 16.44
N PRO A 199 27.61 11.35 15.87
CA PRO A 199 28.85 11.50 16.64
C PRO A 199 28.75 12.53 17.78
N THR A 200 27.83 13.49 17.67
CA THR A 200 27.51 14.48 18.70
C THR A 200 26.74 13.90 19.91
N GLY A 201 26.26 12.65 19.80
CA GLY A 201 25.39 12.00 20.79
C GLY A 201 23.90 12.26 20.57
N GLU A 202 23.52 13.17 19.67
CA GLU A 202 22.14 13.39 19.28
C GLU A 202 21.57 12.16 18.57
N THR A 203 20.28 11.88 18.80
CA THR A 203 19.57 10.77 18.18
C THR A 203 18.55 11.29 17.17
N VAL A 204 18.62 10.80 15.94
CA VAL A 204 17.66 11.10 14.87
C VAL A 204 16.81 9.87 14.62
N ALA A 205 15.49 10.02 14.70
CA ALA A 205 14.56 8.94 14.39
C ALA A 205 14.32 8.83 12.88
N PHE A 206 14.32 7.60 12.38
CA PHE A 206 14.05 7.26 10.98
C PHE A 206 12.89 6.28 10.88
N LEU A 207 12.16 6.42 9.78
CA LEU A 207 11.24 5.41 9.27
C LEU A 207 11.60 5.17 7.81
N ASP A 208 12.15 4.01 7.50
CA ASP A 208 12.43 3.62 6.12
C ASP A 208 11.32 2.72 5.59
N TYR A 209 10.73 3.08 4.46
CA TYR A 209 9.81 2.25 3.70
C TYR A 209 10.55 1.47 2.62
N PHE A 210 10.15 0.20 2.44
CA PHE A 210 10.68 -0.75 1.47
C PHE A 210 9.54 -1.40 0.68
N HIS A 211 9.71 -1.48 -0.64
CA HIS A 211 8.99 -2.43 -1.49
C HIS A 211 10.00 -3.47 -1.97
N ILE A 212 9.81 -4.72 -1.55
CA ILE A 212 10.72 -5.85 -1.80
C ILE A 212 10.02 -6.84 -2.70
N VAL A 213 10.56 -7.04 -3.90
CA VAL A 213 10.03 -7.97 -4.91
C VAL A 213 11.17 -8.90 -5.30
N ASP A 214 10.91 -10.21 -5.31
CA ASP A 214 11.88 -11.25 -5.68
C ASP A 214 13.21 -11.17 -4.91
N GLY A 215 13.13 -10.85 -3.62
CA GLY A 215 14.31 -10.70 -2.76
C GLY A 215 15.19 -9.51 -3.13
N LYS A 216 14.63 -8.48 -3.78
CA LYS A 216 15.34 -7.24 -4.16
C LYS A 216 14.53 -6.02 -3.77
N ILE A 217 15.21 -4.94 -3.38
CA ILE A 217 14.57 -3.66 -3.12
C ILE A 217 14.18 -3.02 -4.46
N LYS A 218 12.89 -2.84 -4.67
CA LYS A 218 12.30 -2.13 -5.81
C LYS A 218 11.98 -0.67 -5.47
N TRP A 219 11.66 -0.38 -4.21
CA TRP A 219 11.48 0.99 -3.71
C TRP A 219 12.11 1.14 -2.33
N LEU A 220 12.88 2.23 -2.13
CA LEU A 220 13.36 2.68 -0.82
C LEU A 220 12.93 4.13 -0.58
N GLN A 221 12.31 4.40 0.56
CA GLN A 221 11.93 5.76 0.95
C GLN A 221 12.20 6.01 2.43
N PRO A 222 13.32 6.65 2.76
CA PRO A 222 13.60 7.08 4.12
C PRO A 222 12.80 8.33 4.50
N PHE A 223 12.23 8.34 5.70
CA PHE A 223 11.58 9.50 6.32
C PHE A 223 12.32 9.88 7.60
N TYR A 224 12.78 11.12 7.67
CA TYR A 224 13.52 11.67 8.80
C TYR A 224 13.53 13.21 8.74
N ASP A 225 13.90 13.85 9.84
CA ASP A 225 14.24 15.28 9.84
C ASP A 225 15.68 15.48 9.36
N PRO A 226 15.93 16.17 8.23
CA PRO A 226 17.28 16.31 7.69
C PRO A 226 18.15 17.30 8.46
N ARG A 227 17.59 18.17 9.31
CA ARG A 227 18.32 19.29 9.94
C ARG A 227 19.53 18.83 10.76
N PRO A 228 19.44 17.82 11.64
CA PRO A 228 20.60 17.39 12.44
C PRO A 228 21.77 16.91 11.57
N MET A 229 21.48 16.27 10.43
CA MET A 229 22.53 15.80 9.52
C MET A 229 23.15 16.91 8.68
N GLN A 230 22.38 17.94 8.35
CA GLN A 230 22.91 19.15 7.72
C GLN A 230 23.90 19.86 8.63
N GLU A 231 23.63 19.91 9.94
CA GLU A 231 24.52 20.52 10.92
C GLU A 231 25.82 19.71 11.10
N VAL A 232 25.74 18.37 11.06
CA VAL A 232 26.91 17.50 11.26
C VAL A 232 27.77 17.33 9.99
N TRP A 233 27.15 17.23 8.80
CA TRP A 233 27.88 16.91 7.55
C TRP A 233 27.66 17.90 6.41
N GLY A 234 26.95 19.00 6.62
CA GLY A 234 26.76 20.04 5.61
C GLY A 234 25.97 19.57 4.38
N TRP A 235 25.10 18.57 4.51
CA TRP A 235 24.33 17.96 3.40
C TRP A 235 23.36 18.92 2.67
N ALA A 236 23.29 20.20 3.06
CA ALA A 236 22.33 21.17 2.55
C ALA A 236 22.54 21.61 1.09
N GLU A 237 23.71 21.40 0.47
CA GLU A 237 24.00 21.91 -0.89
C GLU A 237 24.41 20.85 -1.94
N ALA A 238 24.90 19.68 -1.54
CA ALA A 238 25.49 18.71 -2.47
C ALA A 238 24.49 17.74 -3.14
N GLU A 239 23.22 17.72 -2.70
CA GLU A 239 22.25 16.69 -3.12
C GLU A 239 20.99 17.23 -3.82
N ARG A 240 20.84 18.55 -3.97
CA ARG A 240 19.79 19.10 -4.84
C ARG A 240 20.15 18.81 -6.30
N PRO A 241 19.31 18.11 -7.08
CA PRO A 241 19.51 18.08 -8.52
C PRO A 241 19.49 19.52 -9.03
N ALA A 242 20.52 19.91 -9.79
CA ALA A 242 20.63 21.24 -10.35
C ALA A 242 19.34 21.58 -11.09
N ASN A 243 18.57 22.52 -10.55
CA ASN A 243 17.33 22.97 -11.18
C ASN A 243 17.70 23.79 -12.42
N LYS A 244 17.93 23.12 -13.56
CA LYS A 244 18.14 23.76 -14.87
C LYS A 244 16.82 24.28 -15.44
N THR A 245 16.08 25.09 -14.68
CA THR A 245 15.00 25.93 -15.20
C THR A 245 14.77 27.12 -14.28
N ALA A 246 15.79 27.98 -14.14
CA ALA A 246 15.55 29.38 -13.79
C ALA A 246 15.55 30.17 -15.11
N SER A 247 14.38 30.32 -15.70
CA SER A 247 14.19 31.35 -16.74
C SER A 247 14.44 32.72 -16.09
N PRO A 248 15.21 33.64 -16.71
CA PRO A 248 15.51 34.91 -16.08
C PRO A 248 14.21 35.70 -15.90
N ARG A 249 13.86 36.04 -14.65
CA ARG A 249 12.77 36.96 -14.37
C ARG A 249 13.07 38.29 -15.07
N ARG A 250 12.27 38.64 -16.08
CA ARG A 250 12.22 40.00 -16.62
C ARG A 250 11.79 40.93 -15.50
N MET A 251 12.62 41.92 -15.17
CA MET A 251 12.24 43.06 -14.35
C MET A 251 11.15 43.86 -15.07
N PRO A 252 10.10 44.34 -14.38
CA PRO A 252 9.16 45.26 -14.98
C PRO A 252 9.82 46.63 -15.09
N ALA A 253 9.77 47.20 -16.29
CA ALA A 253 10.19 48.56 -16.56
C ALA A 253 9.33 49.53 -15.74
N THR A 254 9.97 50.33 -14.89
CA THR A 254 9.37 51.51 -14.29
C THR A 254 9.12 52.54 -15.37
N GLY A 255 7.85 52.93 -15.55
CA GLY A 255 7.48 53.98 -16.50
C GLY A 255 6.05 54.46 -16.29
N ARG A 256 5.86 55.42 -15.39
CA ARG A 256 5.34 56.77 -15.65
C ARG A 256 5.30 57.58 -14.36
#